data_AF-A0A1F7RU37-F1
#
_entry.id   AF-A0A1F7RU37-F1
#
_cell.length_a   1.000
_cell.length_b   1.000
_cell.length_c   1.000
_cell.angle_alpha   90.00
_cell.angle_beta   90.00
_cell.angle_gamma   90.00
#
_symmetry.space_group_name_H-M   'P 1'
#
loop_
_entity.id
_entity.type
_entity.pdbx_description
1 polymer ?
#
loop_
_entity_poly.entity_id
_entity_poly.type
_entity_poly.pdbx_seq_one_letter_code
_entity_poly.pdbx_strand_id
1 'polypeptide(L)' 'MLFTTKTPKIKAIMADPGDDKFIECAVALKAEVIITGDKAMQSLKEYQGIKILAPQQFLKNYNMNP' A
#
# COMPACT_ATOMS: atom_id res chain seq x y z
N MET A 1 -3.46 -10.06 14.36
CA MET A 1 -2.34 -9.86 13.42
C MET A 1 -2.49 -10.88 12.31
N LEU A 2 -2.46 -10.46 11.04
CA LEU A 2 -2.56 -11.35 9.87
C LEU A 2 -1.23 -11.35 9.12
N PHE A 3 -0.85 -12.49 8.56
CA PHE A 3 0.34 -12.63 7.72
C PHE A 3 0.08 -13.66 6.62
N THR A 4 0.88 -13.60 5.55
CA THR A 4 0.85 -14.57 4.45
C THR A 4 2.28 -14.92 4.03
N THR A 5 2.48 -16.16 3.58
CA THR A 5 3.72 -16.62 2.94
C THR A 5 3.58 -16.76 1.43
N LYS A 6 2.37 -16.53 0.90
CA LYS A 6 2.05 -16.59 -0.53
C LYS A 6 1.54 -15.23 -0.98
N THR A 7 2.27 -14.63 -1.89
CA THR A 7 1.90 -13.37 -2.53
C THR A 7 1.91 -13.52 -4.05
N PRO A 8 1.07 -12.76 -4.79
CA PRO A 8 1.19 -12.69 -6.24
C PRO A 8 2.52 -12.02 -6.60
N LYS A 9 3.03 -12.25 -7.81
CA LYS A 9 4.16 -11.48 -8.34
C LYS A 9 3.63 -10.25 -9.08
N ILE A 10 4.00 -9.07 -8.61
CA ILE A 10 3.56 -7.79 -9.17
C ILE A 10 4.79 -6.96 -9.58
N LYS A 11 4.63 -6.15 -10.62
CA LYS A 11 5.58 -5.10 -11.01
C LYS A 11 4.83 -3.79 -11.14
N ALA A 12 4.83 -2.98 -10.09
CA ALA A 12 4.08 -1.73 -10.03
C ALA A 12 5.00 -0.53 -9.78
N ILE A 13 6.05 -0.69 -8.97
CA ILE A 13 6.91 0.40 -8.54
C ILE A 13 8.21 0.36 -9.35
N MET A 14 8.25 1.04 -10.49
CA MET A 14 9.44 1.04 -11.36
C MET A 14 10.65 1.74 -10.73
N ALA A 15 10.41 2.71 -9.84
CA ALA A 15 11.47 3.49 -9.18
C ALA A 15 12.23 2.68 -8.12
N ASP A 16 11.54 1.74 -7.47
CA ASP A 16 12.12 0.77 -6.54
C ASP A 16 11.36 -0.57 -6.67
N PRO A 17 11.81 -1.48 -7.56
CA PRO A 17 11.19 -2.80 -7.72
C PRO A 17 11.18 -3.64 -6.44
N GLY A 18 12.01 -3.31 -5.44
CA GLY A 18 12.01 -4.00 -4.15
C GLY A 18 10.76 -3.73 -3.31
N ASP A 19 10.06 -2.62 -3.58
CA ASP A 19 8.85 -2.22 -2.86
C ASP A 19 7.57 -2.87 -3.40
N ASP A 20 7.63 -3.56 -4.54
CA ASP A 20 6.49 -4.30 -5.08
C ASP A 20 5.90 -5.27 -4.03
N LYS A 21 6.74 -5.83 -3.15
CA LYS A 21 6.34 -6.72 -2.04
C LYS A 21 5.23 -6.15 -1.15
N PHE A 22 5.14 -4.82 -1.01
CA PHE A 22 4.09 -4.19 -0.19
C PHE A 22 2.74 -4.22 -0.90
N ILE A 23 2.74 -4.01 -2.23
CA ILE A 23 1.54 -4.15 -3.07
C ILE A 23 1.11 -5.62 -3.10
N GLU A 24 2.07 -6.53 -3.30
CA GLU A 24 1.83 -7.97 -3.32
C GLU A 24 1.21 -8.46 -2.00
N CYS A 25 1.73 -8.01 -0.86
CA CYS A 25 1.18 -8.33 0.46
C CYS A 25 -0.25 -7.80 0.62
N ALA A 26 -0.48 -6.54 0.24
CA ALA A 26 -1.80 -5.92 0.32
C ALA A 26 -2.83 -6.65 -0.53
N VAL A 27 -2.48 -7.05 -1.76
CA VAL A 27 -3.35 -7.84 -2.65
C VAL A 27 -3.63 -9.22 -2.03
N ALA A 28 -2.60 -9.92 -1.55
CA ALA A 28 -2.76 -11.24 -0.96
C ALA A 28 -3.67 -11.25 0.28
N LEU A 29 -3.62 -10.17 1.08
CA LEU A 29 -4.43 -10.00 2.28
C LEU A 29 -5.74 -9.24 2.04
N LYS A 30 -6.03 -8.82 0.80
CA LYS A 30 -7.20 -8.02 0.42
C LYS A 30 -7.32 -6.73 1.25
N ALA A 31 -6.20 -6.05 1.47
CA ALA A 31 -6.18 -4.79 2.19
C ALA A 31 -6.90 -3.69 1.39
N GLU A 32 -7.57 -2.78 2.08
CA GLU A 32 -8.22 -1.62 1.44
C GLU A 32 -7.27 -0.44 1.26
N VAL A 33 -6.26 -0.33 2.12
CA VAL A 33 -5.32 0.80 2.16
C VAL A 33 -3.92 0.33 2.54
N ILE A 34 -2.91 0.87 1.87
CA ILE A 34 -1.51 0.89 2.29
C ILE A 34 -1.20 2.29 2.84
N ILE A 35 -0.69 2.35 4.07
CA ILE A 35 -0.25 3.61 4.68
C ILE A 35 1.27 3.62 4.68
N THR A 36 1.89 4.58 3.99
CA THR A 36 3.35 4.66 3.87
C THR A 36 3.82 6.11 3.77
N GLY A 37 5.00 6.41 4.30
CA GLY A 37 5.69 7.68 4.08
C GLY A 37 6.51 7.72 2.78
N ASP A 38 6.64 6.58 2.09
CA ASP A 38 7.43 6.45 0.88
C ASP A 38 6.78 7.16 -0.31
N LYS A 39 7.51 8.07 -0.94
CA LYS A 39 7.02 8.87 -2.06
C LYS A 39 6.94 8.09 -3.37
N ALA A 40 7.83 7.13 -3.60
CA ALA A 40 7.78 6.26 -4.76
C ALA A 40 6.53 5.40 -4.71
N MET A 41 6.20 4.84 -3.54
CA MET A 41 4.94 4.11 -3.35
C MET A 41 3.70 5.02 -3.51
N GLN A 42 3.69 6.20 -2.88
CA GLN A 42 2.56 7.13 -2.96
C GLN A 42 2.30 7.62 -4.40
N SER A 43 3.31 7.60 -5.27
CA SER A 43 3.14 8.02 -6.68
C SER A 43 2.13 7.16 -7.44
N LEU A 44 1.93 5.90 -7.03
CA LEU A 44 0.92 4.99 -7.60
C LEU A 44 -0.51 5.43 -7.26
N LYS A 45 -0.71 6.07 -6.10
CA LYS A 45 -2.00 6.51 -5.52
C LYS A 45 -2.99 5.39 -5.22
N GLU A 46 -3.19 4.45 -6.14
CA GLU A 46 -4.10 3.33 -6.01
C GLU A 46 -3.63 2.14 -6.86
N TYR A 47 -3.83 0.92 -6.37
CA TYR A 47 -3.57 -0.30 -7.14
C TYR A 47 -4.71 -1.30 -6.92
N GLN A 48 -5.45 -1.66 -7.98
CA GLN A 48 -6.57 -2.62 -7.90
C GLN A 48 -7.59 -2.33 -6.78
N GLY A 49 -7.93 -1.05 -6.57
CA GLY A 49 -8.83 -0.61 -5.50
C GLY A 49 -8.17 -0.39 -4.14
N ILE A 50 -6.89 -0.76 -3.99
CA ILE A 50 -6.11 -0.55 -2.77
C ILE A 50 -5.52 0.86 -2.80
N LYS A 51 -5.98 1.75 -1.91
CA LYS A 51 -5.48 3.13 -1.83
C LYS A 51 -4.10 3.18 -1.18
N ILE A 52 -3.22 4.05 -1.67
CA ILE A 52 -1.89 4.26 -1.10
C ILE A 52 -1.82 5.68 -0.57
N LEU A 53 -1.80 5.81 0.74
CA LEU A 53 -1.97 7.09 1.43
C LEU A 53 -0.76 7.41 2.31
N ALA A 54 -0.43 8.69 2.39
CA ALA A 54 0.43 9.19 3.46
C ALA A 54 -0.30 9.04 4.82
N PRO A 55 0.43 8.85 5.95
CA PRO A 55 -0.18 8.73 7.27
C PRO A 55 -1.15 9.88 7.61
N GLN A 56 -0.75 11.13 7.31
CA GLN A 56 -1.59 12.30 7.53
C GLN A 56 -2.88 12.28 6.70
N GLN A 57 -2.81 11.78 5.45
CA GLN A 57 -3.99 11.65 4.59
C GLN A 57 -4.93 10.56 5.11
N PHE A 58 -4.39 9.44 5.59
CA PHE A 58 -5.19 8.39 6.20
C PHE A 58 -5.94 8.92 7.43
N LEU A 59 -5.24 9.56 8.37
CA LEU A 59 -5.84 10.14 9.57
C LEU A 59 -6.98 11.11 9.23
N LYS A 60 -6.75 12.01 8.25
CA LYS A 60 -7.76 12.95 7.78
C LYS A 60 -8.96 12.26 7.12
N ASN A 61 -8.74 11.28 6.25
CA ASN A 61 -9.79 10.63 5.46
C ASN A 61 -10.70 9.74 6.33
N TYR A 62 -10.18 9.21 7.43
CA TYR A 62 -10.89 8.31 8.33
C TYR A 62 -11.30 9.00 9.65
N ASN A 63 -11.27 10.35 9.67
CA ASN A 63 -11.62 11.17 10.84
C ASN A 63 -10.92 10.74 12.14
N MET A 64 -9.71 10.20 12.01
CA MET A 64 -8.86 9.85 13.14
C MET A 64 -8.00 11.07 13.46
N ASN A 65 -8.47 11.91 14.38
CA ASN A 65 -7.66 13.00 14.91
C ASN A 65 -6.66 12.40 15.92
N PRO A 66 -5.34 12.59 15.73
CA PRO A 66 -4.33 12.16 16.69
C PRO A 66 -4.42 12.93 18.02
#